data_AF-A3GFT1-F1
#
_entry.id   AF-A3GFT1-F1
#
_cell.length_a   1.000
_cell.length_b   1.000
_cell.length_c   1.000
_cell.angle_alpha   90.00
_cell.angle_beta   90.00
_cell.angle_gamma   90.00
#
_symmetry.space_group_name_H-M   'P 1'
#
loop_
_entity.id
_entity.type
_entity.pdbx_description
1 polymer ?
#
loop_
_entity_poly.entity_id
_entity_poly.type
_entity_poly.pdbx_seq_one_letter_code
_entity_poly.pdbx_strand_id
1 'polypeptide(L)'
;MTVSVWNSEDYPILEPTTLESFKPPDPVNCIPVKRVFDFKSQRLRESLKMPSEMDITSANELVLRVKMVGINFHTDFAQFKQLSPKTNVYSKSRAPTTHRTSAVPGNKIIGRIHRMPEYESTHFDFESKYLVFPYSNCIIQNSHIKCSECQLLLSRSQSQQLCSDNYKIYKRHQCNGNWVYGTTIDGGLQDYMKILNPEQTLVTIPRNVSTHDSCFMLEVALPFYSFIKDTFMTNGSNNIRIPGKILIALKEMSKQVNDILIVLKHFKIKSSDVCIVDEDMISKLTKADLVNYHQMFSQIFLFNCSDNMIRFADFCSSSPGLESTKSRYNIVIFDQNDPESSAKHRRLSSIKDKNFVRFKLSYKDKLNAEELLNIISSMNTLNSMVVPEADLSRPSIVSMDSESSTISSADSLRSNISNSTAASLPQIYSPSGTKSASHHMKSNSSSHRSWLWYDTDFELYHSEDDDSDDFGDDYSRSHSHSIKQMNRLIRSGRPSRIGYTNKASKYVNLNSFVFF
;
A
#
# COMPACT_ATOMS: atom_id res chain seq x y z
N MET A 1 22.21 57.11 78.07
CA MET A 1 23.24 57.18 77.01
C MET A 1 23.05 55.99 76.08
N THR A 2 22.56 56.31 74.89
CA THR A 2 22.77 55.63 73.59
C THR A 2 22.74 54.10 73.52
N VAL A 3 21.56 53.62 73.12
CA VAL A 3 21.33 52.38 72.39
C VAL A 3 21.99 52.51 71.01
N SER A 4 22.89 51.60 70.67
CA SER A 4 23.51 51.51 69.33
C SER A 4 22.68 50.62 68.41
N VAL A 5 22.28 51.25 67.31
CA VAL A 5 21.66 50.66 66.12
C VAL A 5 22.67 49.75 65.43
N TRP A 6 22.29 48.49 65.18
CA TRP A 6 22.99 47.64 64.23
C TRP A 6 22.19 47.60 62.94
N ASN A 7 22.88 48.02 61.87
CA ASN A 7 22.38 48.14 60.52
C ASN A 7 22.11 46.76 59.89
N SER A 8 21.14 46.77 58.99
CA SER A 8 20.76 45.71 58.07
C SER A 8 21.88 45.38 57.08
N GLU A 9 22.23 44.11 56.97
CA GLU A 9 22.88 43.54 55.80
C GLU A 9 22.06 42.32 55.33
N ASP A 10 21.41 42.53 54.19
CA ASP A 10 21.18 41.62 53.06
C ASP A 10 21.04 40.12 53.35
N TYR A 11 19.80 39.70 53.59
CA TYR A 11 19.36 38.35 53.25
C TYR A 11 19.05 38.27 51.75
N PRO A 12 19.53 37.25 51.01
CA PRO A 12 19.09 37.05 49.63
C PRO A 12 17.61 36.71 49.65
N ILE A 13 16.81 37.55 49.01
CA ILE A 13 15.42 37.28 48.70
C ILE A 13 15.41 36.07 47.76
N LEU A 14 15.08 34.89 48.30
CA LEU A 14 14.71 33.74 47.48
C LEU A 14 13.44 34.14 46.72
N GLU A 15 13.59 34.34 45.40
CA GLU A 15 12.44 34.45 44.51
C GLU A 15 11.51 33.25 44.73
N PRO A 16 10.19 33.46 44.77
CA PRO A 16 9.26 32.36 44.90
C PRO A 16 9.44 31.47 43.68
N THR A 17 10.03 30.29 43.88
CA THR A 17 10.04 29.20 42.91
C THR A 17 8.62 29.02 42.46
N THR A 18 8.37 29.37 41.19
CA THR A 18 7.11 29.11 40.51
C THR A 18 6.74 27.68 40.80
N LEU A 19 5.68 27.45 41.59
CA LEU A 19 5.01 26.16 41.64
C LEU A 19 4.78 25.78 40.19
N GLU A 20 5.54 24.80 39.70
CA GLU A 20 5.23 24.15 38.43
C GLU A 20 3.77 23.76 38.56
N SER A 21 2.93 24.41 37.76
CA SER A 21 1.50 24.16 37.73
C SER A 21 1.36 22.65 37.56
N PHE A 22 0.84 21.98 38.58
CA PHE A 22 0.50 20.57 38.50
C PHE A 22 -0.53 20.46 37.38
N LYS A 23 -0.06 20.23 36.16
CA LYS A 23 -0.93 19.89 35.05
C LYS A 23 -1.47 18.51 35.43
N PRO A 24 -2.78 18.37 35.69
CA PRO A 24 -3.34 17.04 35.87
C PRO A 24 -2.91 16.21 34.65
N PRO A 25 -2.50 14.95 34.85
CA PRO A 25 -2.16 14.08 33.73
C PRO A 25 -3.31 14.10 32.74
N ASP A 26 -3.00 14.28 31.45
CA ASP A 26 -4.01 14.21 30.41
C ASP A 26 -4.77 12.89 30.59
N PRO A 27 -6.12 12.92 30.68
CA PRO A 27 -6.88 11.70 30.89
C PRO A 27 -6.55 10.67 29.81
N VAL A 28 -6.14 9.47 30.22
CA VAL A 28 -5.78 8.36 29.32
C VAL A 28 -7.07 7.79 28.74
N ASN A 29 -7.64 8.50 27.77
CA ASN A 29 -9.02 8.29 27.33
C ASN A 29 -9.23 7.04 26.46
N CYS A 30 -8.19 6.27 26.14
CA CYS A 30 -8.28 4.93 25.54
C CYS A 30 -6.98 4.17 25.78
N ILE A 31 -7.06 2.93 26.24
CA ILE A 31 -5.92 2.03 26.31
C ILE A 31 -5.57 1.61 24.87
N PRO A 32 -4.29 1.69 24.43
CA PRO A 32 -3.88 1.23 23.12
C PRO A 32 -4.32 -0.22 22.84
N VAL A 33 -4.88 -0.47 21.66
CA VAL A 33 -5.33 -1.81 21.26
C VAL A 33 -4.63 -2.33 20.01
N LYS A 34 -4.75 -3.64 19.83
CA LYS A 34 -4.38 -4.37 18.62
C LYS A 34 -5.48 -5.36 18.25
N ARG A 35 -5.69 -5.55 16.94
CA ARG A 35 -6.64 -6.52 16.38
C ARG A 35 -5.86 -7.73 15.93
N VAL A 36 -5.97 -8.81 16.70
CA VAL A 36 -5.20 -10.02 16.56
C VAL A 36 -6.02 -11.05 15.80
N PHE A 37 -5.46 -11.61 14.72
CA PHE A 37 -6.05 -12.74 14.02
C PHE A 37 -5.63 -14.05 14.68
N ASP A 38 -6.61 -14.77 15.22
CA ASP A 38 -6.39 -16.09 15.81
C ASP A 38 -6.44 -17.18 14.73
N PHE A 39 -5.34 -17.89 14.52
CA PHE A 39 -5.24 -18.93 13.48
C PHE A 39 -6.13 -20.14 13.76
N LYS A 40 -6.52 -20.36 15.02
CA LYS A 40 -7.43 -21.46 15.40
C LYS A 40 -8.88 -21.13 15.07
N SER A 41 -9.35 -19.95 15.48
CA SER A 41 -10.74 -19.53 15.21
C SER A 41 -10.94 -18.86 13.85
N GLN A 42 -9.86 -18.49 13.14
CA GLN A 42 -9.88 -17.80 11.85
C GLN A 42 -10.69 -16.48 11.93
N ARG A 43 -10.53 -15.77 13.05
CA ARG A 43 -11.26 -14.54 13.37
C ARG A 43 -10.32 -13.51 13.99
N LEU A 44 -10.63 -12.25 13.75
CA LEU A 44 -10.06 -11.13 14.47
C LEU A 44 -10.68 -11.01 15.86
N ARG A 45 -9.84 -10.65 16.83
CA ARG A 45 -10.20 -10.29 18.20
C ARG A 45 -9.46 -9.02 18.61
N GLU A 46 -10.07 -8.19 19.44
CA GLU A 46 -9.40 -7.05 20.04
C GLU A 46 -8.61 -7.52 21.26
N SER A 47 -7.46 -6.90 21.48
CA SER A 47 -6.58 -7.15 22.61
C SER A 47 -5.87 -5.87 22.98
N LEU A 48 -5.65 -5.65 24.28
CA LEU A 48 -4.89 -4.51 24.76
C LEU A 48 -3.42 -4.65 24.34
N LYS A 49 -2.80 -3.52 24.02
CA LYS A 49 -1.38 -3.42 23.76
C LYS A 49 -0.67 -3.03 25.05
N MET A 50 0.19 -3.92 25.54
CA MET A 50 0.87 -3.74 26.82
C MET A 50 1.96 -2.65 26.71
N PRO A 51 2.25 -1.91 27.79
CA PRO A 51 3.34 -0.93 27.82
C PRO A 51 4.70 -1.50 27.38
N SER A 52 5.03 -2.72 27.81
CA SER A 52 6.25 -3.44 27.43
C SER A 52 6.40 -3.68 25.92
N GLU A 53 5.30 -3.69 25.17
CA GLU A 53 5.33 -3.79 23.70
C GLU A 53 5.65 -2.46 23.01
N MET A 54 5.64 -1.36 23.76
CA MET A 54 5.92 0.01 23.30
C MET A 54 7.21 0.57 23.90
N ASP A 55 7.83 -0.13 24.84
CA ASP A 55 9.11 0.28 25.41
C ASP A 55 10.23 0.17 24.37
N ILE A 56 10.98 1.28 24.26
CA ILE A 56 12.17 1.42 23.42
C ILE A 56 13.32 0.81 24.21
N THR A 57 13.83 -0.33 23.74
CA THR A 57 14.88 -1.09 24.44
C THR A 57 16.27 -0.88 23.87
N SER A 58 16.37 -0.28 22.67
CA SER A 58 17.64 0.00 22.01
C SER A 58 17.59 1.32 21.26
N ALA A 59 18.76 1.87 20.92
CA ALA A 59 18.87 3.13 20.19
C ALA A 59 18.29 3.03 18.76
N ASN A 60 18.29 1.84 18.16
CA ASN A 60 17.75 1.61 16.81
C ASN A 60 16.24 1.25 16.82
N GLU A 61 15.49 1.71 17.81
CA GLU A 61 14.07 1.45 17.96
C GLU A 61 13.27 2.75 18.04
N LEU A 62 12.08 2.76 17.44
CA LEU A 62 11.11 3.84 17.68
C LEU A 62 9.70 3.29 17.83
N VAL A 63 8.83 4.12 18.38
CA VAL A 63 7.39 3.85 18.44
C VAL A 63 6.70 4.68 17.36
N LEU A 64 6.03 3.99 16.46
CA LEU A 64 5.21 4.57 15.40
C LEU A 64 3.74 4.52 15.84
N ARG A 65 3.03 5.65 15.78
CA ARG A 65 1.57 5.67 15.87
C ARG A 65 1.00 5.40 14.48
N VAL A 66 0.23 4.33 14.35
CA VAL A 66 -0.45 3.98 13.10
C VAL A 66 -1.55 5.01 12.85
N LYS A 67 -1.59 5.52 11.62
CA LYS A 67 -2.60 6.50 11.16
C LYS A 67 -3.54 5.91 10.13
N MET A 68 -3.03 5.03 9.27
CA MET A 68 -3.83 4.35 8.27
C MET A 68 -3.30 2.94 8.01
N VAL A 69 -4.21 2.01 7.76
CA VAL A 69 -3.90 0.66 7.33
C VAL A 69 -4.74 0.32 6.10
N GLY A 70 -4.10 0.00 4.99
CA GLY A 70 -4.78 -0.60 3.84
C GLY A 70 -4.98 -2.09 4.06
N ILE A 71 -6.21 -2.57 3.85
CA ILE A 71 -6.56 -3.99 3.92
C ILE A 71 -7.25 -4.41 2.63
N ASN A 72 -6.80 -5.52 2.08
CA ASN A 72 -7.50 -6.24 1.03
C ASN A 72 -7.99 -7.58 1.60
N PHE A 73 -9.27 -7.64 1.95
CA PHE A 73 -9.83 -8.81 2.65
C PHE A 73 -9.75 -10.12 1.86
N HIS A 74 -9.66 -10.02 0.54
CA HIS A 74 -9.52 -11.18 -0.33
C HIS A 74 -8.10 -11.76 -0.27
N THR A 75 -7.07 -10.91 -0.34
CA THR A 75 -5.68 -11.36 -0.47
C THR A 75 -4.95 -11.44 0.87
N ASP A 76 -5.13 -10.45 1.76
CA ASP A 76 -4.30 -10.33 2.96
C ASP A 76 -4.62 -11.44 3.98
N PHE A 77 -5.89 -11.87 4.06
CA PHE A 77 -6.31 -12.97 4.94
C PHE A 77 -6.16 -14.36 4.30
N ALA A 78 -5.93 -14.45 2.99
CA ALA A 78 -5.67 -15.74 2.33
C ALA A 78 -4.35 -16.35 2.85
N GLN A 79 -3.31 -15.54 3.01
CA GLN A 79 -2.03 -15.96 3.60
C GLN A 79 -2.19 -16.54 5.00
N PHE A 80 -3.04 -15.93 5.83
CA PHE A 80 -3.30 -16.40 7.20
C PHE A 80 -4.11 -17.70 7.26
N LYS A 81 -5.06 -17.88 6.32
CA LYS A 81 -5.80 -19.14 6.19
C LYS A 81 -4.87 -20.30 5.84
N GLN A 82 -3.84 -20.06 5.02
CA GLN A 82 -2.84 -21.07 4.63
C GLN A 82 -1.92 -21.47 5.79
N LEU A 83 -1.55 -20.52 6.65
CA LEU A 83 -0.71 -20.78 7.82
C LEU A 83 -1.44 -21.57 8.94
N SER A 84 -2.74 -21.82 8.80
CA SER A 84 -3.50 -22.58 9.80
C SER A 84 -3.03 -24.04 9.86
N PRO A 85 -2.87 -24.63 11.06
CA PRO A 85 -2.39 -26.00 11.22
C PRO A 85 -3.28 -27.07 10.57
N LYS A 86 -4.53 -26.76 10.21
CA LYS A 86 -5.46 -27.72 9.57
C LYS A 86 -5.22 -27.95 8.08
N THR A 87 -4.49 -27.07 7.39
CA THR A 87 -4.24 -27.16 5.93
C THR A 87 -2.87 -27.72 5.56
N ASN A 88 -1.97 -27.94 6.53
CA ASN A 88 -0.59 -28.39 6.28
C ASN A 88 -0.43 -29.91 6.17
N VAL A 89 -1.18 -30.56 5.28
CA VAL A 89 -0.93 -31.98 4.93
C VAL A 89 0.15 -32.12 3.85
N TYR A 90 0.49 -31.06 3.09
CA TYR A 90 1.39 -31.15 1.93
C TYR A 90 2.62 -30.22 1.92
N SER A 91 2.79 -29.28 2.85
CA SER A 91 3.92 -28.33 2.83
C SER A 91 4.95 -28.63 3.93
N LYS A 92 5.72 -29.71 3.76
CA LYS A 92 6.79 -30.14 4.70
C LYS A 92 8.06 -29.27 4.71
N SER A 93 8.17 -28.19 3.92
CA SER A 93 9.48 -27.54 3.69
C SER A 93 9.63 -26.08 4.12
N ARG A 94 8.60 -25.38 4.62
CA ARG A 94 8.71 -23.94 4.94
C ARG A 94 7.81 -23.45 6.10
N ALA A 95 7.56 -24.28 7.10
CA ALA A 95 6.92 -23.78 8.33
C ALA A 95 7.89 -22.82 9.05
N PRO A 96 7.47 -21.60 9.43
CA PRO A 96 8.23 -20.79 10.36
C PRO A 96 8.40 -21.57 11.66
N THR A 97 9.61 -21.58 12.20
CA THR A 97 10.02 -22.29 13.44
C THR A 97 9.39 -21.74 14.73
N THR A 98 8.36 -20.91 14.63
CA THR A 98 7.63 -20.37 15.78
C THR A 98 6.18 -20.81 15.71
N HIS A 99 5.74 -21.56 16.73
CA HIS A 99 4.33 -21.89 16.98
C HIS A 99 3.53 -20.62 17.34
N ARG A 100 3.50 -19.61 16.46
CA ARG A 100 2.63 -18.45 16.63
C ARG A 100 1.19 -18.92 16.47
N THR A 101 0.39 -18.70 17.51
CA THR A 101 -1.05 -19.01 17.51
C THR A 101 -1.88 -17.85 16.94
N SER A 102 -1.27 -16.67 16.82
CA SER A 102 -1.91 -15.47 16.32
C SER A 102 -0.91 -14.43 15.80
N ALA A 103 -1.40 -13.44 15.06
CA ALA A 103 -0.64 -12.28 14.58
C ALA A 103 -1.57 -11.08 14.33
N VAL A 104 -1.02 -9.86 14.36
CA VAL A 104 -1.76 -8.66 13.94
C VAL A 104 -1.68 -8.53 12.40
N PRO A 105 -2.79 -8.46 11.65
CA PRO A 105 -2.75 -8.31 10.20
C PRO A 105 -2.49 -6.87 9.74
N GLY A 106 -2.30 -6.73 8.43
CA GLY A 106 -2.23 -5.45 7.72
C GLY A 106 -0.80 -5.06 7.38
N ASN A 107 -0.42 -5.23 6.12
CA ASN A 107 0.93 -4.99 5.64
C ASN A 107 1.10 -3.66 4.89
N LYS A 108 0.03 -2.85 4.78
CA LYS A 108 0.01 -1.55 4.10
C LYS A 108 -0.15 -0.45 5.15
N ILE A 109 0.94 -0.14 5.87
CA ILE A 109 0.88 0.60 7.14
C ILE A 109 1.44 2.00 6.94
N ILE A 110 0.65 3.01 7.32
CA ILE A 110 1.08 4.40 7.37
C ILE A 110 1.04 4.88 8.80
N GLY A 111 2.10 5.53 9.26
CA GLY A 111 2.17 6.07 10.60
C GLY A 111 2.91 7.39 10.69
N ARG A 112 2.92 7.92 11.92
CA ARG A 112 3.77 9.03 12.34
C ARG A 112 4.60 8.58 13.54
N ILE A 113 5.78 9.14 13.67
CA ILE A 113 6.63 8.84 14.81
C ILE A 113 5.97 9.41 16.06
N HIS A 114 5.86 8.57 17.08
CA HIS A 114 5.28 8.93 18.36
C HIS A 114 6.37 9.18 19.41
N ARG A 115 7.36 8.29 19.46
CA ARG A 115 8.46 8.34 20.42
C ARG A 115 9.74 7.80 19.78
N MET A 116 10.87 8.40 20.13
CA MET A 116 12.22 8.01 19.73
C MET A 116 13.13 7.99 20.96
N PRO A 117 14.32 7.36 20.90
CA PRO A 117 15.32 7.47 21.95
C PRO A 117 15.78 8.93 22.10
N GLU A 118 15.96 9.39 23.33
CA GLU A 118 16.24 10.81 23.65
C GLU A 118 17.62 11.31 23.18
N TYR A 119 18.56 10.39 22.90
CA TYR A 119 19.98 10.71 22.74
C TYR A 119 20.50 10.66 21.30
N GLU A 120 19.63 10.43 20.30
CA GLU A 120 20.05 10.35 18.90
C GLU A 120 19.46 11.49 18.04
N SER A 121 20.36 12.21 17.36
CA SER A 121 20.03 13.17 16.30
C SER A 121 19.59 12.41 15.04
N THR A 122 18.41 11.83 15.07
CA THR A 122 17.90 11.14 13.88
C THR A 122 17.32 12.16 12.88
N HIS A 123 17.45 11.88 11.59
CA HIS A 123 16.89 12.72 10.52
C HIS A 123 15.36 12.60 10.37
N PHE A 124 14.70 12.02 11.36
CA PHE A 124 13.27 11.79 11.34
C PHE A 124 12.48 13.03 11.78
N ASP A 125 11.39 13.29 11.09
CA ASP A 125 10.48 14.40 11.34
C ASP A 125 9.17 13.85 11.93
N PHE A 126 8.83 14.28 13.14
CA PHE A 126 7.62 13.84 13.85
C PHE A 126 6.32 14.21 13.11
N GLU A 127 6.34 15.25 12.27
CA GLU A 127 5.17 15.66 11.48
C GLU A 127 5.03 14.91 10.15
N SER A 128 6.11 14.31 9.69
CA SER A 128 6.15 13.56 8.45
C SER A 128 5.38 12.24 8.57
N LYS A 129 4.80 11.81 7.44
CA LYS A 129 4.11 10.53 7.32
C LYS A 129 5.08 9.49 6.77
N TYR A 130 5.04 8.30 7.32
CA TYR A 130 5.93 7.20 6.94
C TYR A 130 5.11 5.99 6.53
N LEU A 131 5.53 5.37 5.42
CA LEU A 131 5.12 4.03 5.03
C LEU A 131 6.06 3.03 5.72
N VAL A 132 5.50 2.05 6.42
CA VAL A 132 6.28 0.89 6.89
C VAL A 132 6.44 -0.04 5.70
N PHE A 133 7.67 -0.23 5.22
CA PHE A 133 7.92 -1.17 4.14
C PHE A 133 7.75 -2.61 4.67
N PRO A 134 6.84 -3.43 4.12
CA PRO A 134 6.41 -4.64 4.81
C PRO A 134 7.45 -5.77 4.79
N TYR A 135 8.37 -5.78 3.83
CA TYR A 135 9.35 -6.87 3.69
C TYR A 135 10.64 -6.54 4.43
N SER A 136 11.03 -7.41 5.35
CA SER A 136 12.23 -7.25 6.18
C SER A 136 13.16 -8.46 6.05
N ASN A 137 14.20 -8.51 6.88
CA ASN A 137 15.17 -9.61 6.89
C ASN A 137 15.69 -9.89 8.32
N CYS A 138 16.45 -10.97 8.49
CA CYS A 138 17.01 -11.36 9.78
C CYS A 138 17.91 -10.29 10.43
N ILE A 139 18.56 -9.43 9.62
CA ILE A 139 19.48 -8.39 10.10
C ILE A 139 18.67 -7.25 10.71
N ILE A 140 17.69 -6.72 9.98
CA ILE A 140 16.81 -5.62 10.42
C ILE A 140 15.98 -6.02 11.63
N GLN A 141 15.53 -7.28 11.68
CA GLN A 141 14.74 -7.79 12.79
C GLN A 141 15.60 -8.23 13.99
N ASN A 142 16.90 -7.96 13.98
CA ASN A 142 17.85 -8.36 15.03
C ASN A 142 17.71 -9.83 15.44
N SER A 143 17.42 -10.72 14.47
CA SER A 143 17.19 -12.13 14.74
C SER A 143 18.48 -12.78 15.28
N HIS A 144 18.37 -13.47 16.42
CA HIS A 144 19.48 -14.23 17.00
C HIS A 144 20.02 -15.26 16.01
N ILE A 145 19.14 -15.92 15.26
CA ILE A 145 19.49 -16.88 14.21
C ILE A 145 19.34 -16.21 12.86
N LYS A 146 20.46 -15.96 12.19
CA LYS A 146 20.49 -15.39 10.83
C LYS A 146 20.57 -16.52 9.80
N CYS A 147 19.77 -16.45 8.75
CA CYS A 147 19.83 -17.40 7.64
C CYS A 147 21.14 -17.25 6.82
N SER A 148 21.48 -18.28 6.03
CA SER A 148 22.71 -18.31 5.20
C SER A 148 22.87 -17.06 4.33
N GLU A 149 21.80 -16.62 3.66
CA GLU A 149 21.84 -15.44 2.78
C GLU A 149 22.10 -14.15 3.57
N CYS A 150 21.52 -14.01 4.76
CA CYS A 150 21.79 -12.86 5.64
C CYS A 150 23.21 -12.89 6.21
N GLN A 151 23.77 -14.07 6.48
CA GLN A 151 25.18 -14.20 6.88
C GLN A 151 26.13 -13.80 5.74
N LEU A 152 25.82 -14.20 4.50
CA LEU A 152 26.55 -13.78 3.31
C LEU A 152 26.44 -12.28 3.05
N LEU A 153 25.27 -11.67 3.29
CA LEU A 153 25.10 -10.22 3.21
C LEU A 153 26.02 -9.49 4.20
N LEU A 154 26.09 -9.97 5.44
CA LEU A 154 26.94 -9.36 6.48
C LEU A 154 28.44 -9.47 6.15
N SER A 155 28.88 -10.57 5.55
CA SER A 155 30.30 -10.76 5.21
C SER A 155 30.72 -10.03 3.93
N ARG A 156 29.80 -9.78 3.00
CA ARG A 156 30.10 -9.19 1.68
C ARG A 156 29.78 -7.71 1.57
N SER A 157 28.91 -7.17 2.42
CA SER A 157 28.53 -5.77 2.35
C SER A 157 29.37 -4.93 3.30
N GLN A 158 30.09 -3.94 2.77
CA GLN A 158 30.81 -2.95 3.57
C GLN A 158 29.85 -2.09 4.42
N SER A 159 28.61 -1.91 3.95
CA SER A 159 27.53 -1.24 4.67
C SER A 159 26.34 -2.18 4.86
N GLN A 160 25.88 -2.35 6.10
CA GLN A 160 24.71 -3.16 6.44
C GLN A 160 23.38 -2.48 6.05
N GLN A 161 23.42 -1.29 5.44
CA GLN A 161 22.24 -0.51 5.06
C GLN A 161 21.95 -0.65 3.57
N LEU A 162 20.69 -0.95 3.22
CA LEU A 162 20.26 -0.98 1.82
C LEU A 162 20.35 0.41 1.20
N CYS A 163 21.11 0.52 0.12
CA CYS A 163 21.27 1.72 -0.69
C CYS A 163 21.45 1.34 -2.18
N SER A 164 21.48 2.34 -3.06
CA SER A 164 21.66 2.13 -4.51
C SER A 164 22.92 1.32 -4.84
N ASP A 165 24.01 1.52 -4.10
CA ASP A 165 25.30 0.90 -4.37
C ASP A 165 25.31 -0.60 -4.08
N ASN A 166 24.56 -1.05 -3.07
CA ASN A 166 24.50 -2.47 -2.68
C ASN A 166 23.19 -3.17 -3.08
N TYR A 167 22.27 -2.48 -3.79
CA TYR A 167 21.01 -3.04 -4.27
C TYR A 167 21.19 -4.39 -5.00
N LYS A 168 22.21 -4.50 -5.87
CA LYS A 168 22.51 -5.74 -6.61
C LYS A 168 22.91 -6.90 -5.69
N ILE A 169 23.56 -6.62 -4.56
CA ILE A 169 23.96 -7.63 -3.57
C ILE A 169 22.71 -8.14 -2.84
N TYR A 170 21.85 -7.23 -2.36
CA TYR A 170 20.58 -7.57 -1.73
C TYR A 170 19.61 -8.30 -2.66
N LYS A 171 19.66 -8.01 -3.98
CA LYS A 171 18.92 -8.75 -4.99
C LYS A 171 19.34 -10.20 -5.12
N ARG A 172 20.66 -10.47 -5.04
CA ARG A 172 21.24 -11.81 -5.17
C ARG A 172 21.07 -12.64 -3.90
N HIS A 173 21.22 -12.01 -2.74
CA HIS A 173 21.19 -12.68 -1.45
C HIS A 173 19.92 -12.33 -0.67
N GLN A 174 18.78 -12.88 -1.09
CA GLN A 174 17.50 -12.61 -0.46
C GLN A 174 17.34 -13.39 0.84
N CYS A 175 16.77 -12.75 1.87
CA CYS A 175 16.57 -13.40 3.16
C CYS A 175 15.59 -14.57 3.08
N ASN A 176 15.99 -15.73 3.61
CA ASN A 176 15.14 -16.92 3.68
C ASN A 176 14.19 -16.94 4.91
N GLY A 177 14.31 -15.98 5.83
CA GLY A 177 13.53 -15.94 7.08
C GLY A 177 12.06 -15.51 6.92
N ASN A 178 11.62 -15.10 5.73
CA ASN A 178 10.25 -14.66 5.42
C ASN A 178 9.66 -13.67 6.45
N TRP A 179 10.43 -12.63 6.76
CA TRP A 179 10.05 -11.56 7.69
C TRP A 179 9.15 -10.53 6.97
N VAL A 180 7.85 -10.53 7.28
CA VAL A 180 6.86 -9.67 6.62
C VAL A 180 5.89 -9.10 7.66
N TYR A 181 5.85 -7.77 7.79
CA TYR A 181 4.88 -7.08 8.65
C TYR A 181 3.45 -7.35 8.18
N GLY A 182 2.55 -7.64 9.13
CA GLY A 182 1.17 -7.98 8.84
C GLY A 182 0.96 -9.39 8.29
N THR A 183 1.99 -10.25 8.36
CA THR A 183 1.92 -11.68 8.00
C THR A 183 2.68 -12.54 9.01
N THR A 184 4.01 -12.38 9.11
CA THR A 184 4.87 -13.13 10.05
C THR A 184 5.33 -12.28 11.23
N ILE A 185 5.43 -10.96 11.03
CA ILE A 185 5.59 -9.93 12.07
C ILE A 185 4.24 -9.23 12.24
N ASP A 186 3.95 -8.72 13.43
CA ASP A 186 2.70 -7.99 13.69
C ASP A 186 2.58 -6.73 12.81
N GLY A 187 1.43 -6.57 12.18
CA GLY A 187 1.13 -5.53 11.19
C GLY A 187 0.37 -4.33 11.73
N GLY A 188 -0.29 -3.60 10.83
CA GLY A 188 -0.82 -2.27 11.09
C GLY A 188 -2.14 -2.19 11.83
N LEU A 189 -2.93 -3.27 11.97
CA LEU A 189 -4.23 -3.21 12.66
C LEU A 189 -4.11 -3.10 14.19
N GLN A 190 -3.37 -2.09 14.64
CA GLN A 190 -3.09 -1.73 16.02
C GLN A 190 -2.79 -0.23 16.10
N ASP A 191 -2.85 0.37 17.29
CA ASP A 191 -2.71 1.83 17.44
C ASP A 191 -1.26 2.29 17.36
N TYR A 192 -0.36 1.50 17.93
CA TYR A 192 1.07 1.77 17.99
C TYR A 192 1.86 0.55 17.56
N MET A 193 3.04 0.78 16.99
CA MET A 193 3.95 -0.27 16.55
C MET A 193 5.37 0.10 16.95
N LYS A 194 6.09 -0.86 17.50
CA LYS A 194 7.53 -0.73 17.66
C LYS A 194 8.21 -1.09 16.34
N ILE A 195 9.06 -0.20 15.85
CA ILE A 195 9.79 -0.38 14.60
C ILE A 195 11.27 -0.57 14.92
N LEU A 196 11.82 -1.70 14.49
CA LEU A 196 13.25 -1.99 14.56
C LEU A 196 13.97 -1.40 13.34
N ASN A 197 15.16 -0.84 13.56
CA ASN A 197 16.02 -0.25 12.54
C ASN A 197 15.21 0.67 11.59
N PRO A 198 14.66 1.79 12.09
CA PRO A 198 13.67 2.59 11.39
C PRO A 198 14.16 3.13 10.04
N GLU A 199 15.43 3.50 9.89
CA GLU A 199 15.99 3.94 8.59
C GLU A 199 15.90 2.86 7.49
N GLN A 200 15.99 1.60 7.91
CA GLN A 200 15.91 0.44 7.03
C GLN A 200 14.47 -0.04 6.83
N THR A 201 13.52 0.36 7.67
CA THR A 201 12.13 -0.12 7.62
C THR A 201 11.17 0.94 7.07
N LEU A 202 11.37 2.21 7.40
CA LEU A 202 10.46 3.30 7.06
C LEU A 202 10.83 3.94 5.72
N VAL A 203 9.79 4.35 5.01
CA VAL A 203 9.87 5.12 3.77
C VAL A 203 9.11 6.42 3.99
N THR A 204 9.79 7.56 3.85
CA THR A 204 9.16 8.88 3.98
C THR A 204 8.18 9.11 2.83
N ILE A 205 6.96 9.54 3.14
CA ILE A 205 5.93 9.84 2.14
C ILE A 205 6.04 11.32 1.76
N PRO A 206 6.24 11.66 0.48
CA PRO A 206 6.24 13.05 0.04
C PRO A 206 4.91 13.74 0.38
N ARG A 207 4.97 15.00 0.83
CA ARG A 207 3.81 15.75 1.35
C ARG A 207 2.64 15.85 0.36
N ASN A 208 2.92 15.84 -0.94
CA ASN A 208 1.97 15.94 -2.03
C ASN A 208 1.45 14.57 -2.52
N VAL A 209 1.82 13.45 -1.89
CA VAL A 209 1.32 12.11 -2.23
C VAL A 209 0.22 11.70 -1.26
N SER A 210 -0.87 11.13 -1.78
CA SER A 210 -1.97 10.58 -0.98
C SER A 210 -1.48 9.39 -0.16
N THR A 211 -1.94 9.29 1.09
CA THR A 211 -1.64 8.12 1.94
C THR A 211 -2.22 6.83 1.36
N HIS A 212 -3.33 6.91 0.63
CA HIS A 212 -3.92 5.78 -0.08
C HIS A 212 -3.03 5.27 -1.20
N ASP A 213 -2.46 6.17 -2.00
CA ASP A 213 -1.51 5.79 -3.05
C ASP A 213 -0.29 5.09 -2.45
N SER A 214 0.24 5.62 -1.33
CA SER A 214 1.35 4.99 -0.61
C SER A 214 1.02 3.61 -0.04
N CYS A 215 -0.22 3.40 0.42
CA CYS A 215 -0.67 2.09 0.89
C CYS A 215 -0.81 1.07 -0.25
N PHE A 216 -1.59 1.42 -1.28
CA PHE A 216 -2.07 0.46 -2.27
C PHE A 216 -1.10 0.21 -3.42
N MET A 217 -0.07 1.05 -3.59
CA MET A 217 1.00 0.78 -4.56
C MET A 217 1.69 -0.57 -4.33
N LEU A 218 1.66 -1.11 -3.10
CA LEU A 218 2.27 -2.39 -2.74
C LEU A 218 1.61 -3.60 -3.43
N GLU A 219 0.40 -3.47 -3.97
CA GLU A 219 -0.35 -4.60 -4.54
C GLU A 219 -0.02 -4.90 -6.00
N VAL A 220 0.00 -3.88 -6.87
CA VAL A 220 0.17 -4.04 -8.32
C VAL A 220 1.30 -3.15 -8.83
N ALA A 221 1.24 -1.84 -8.55
CA ALA A 221 2.19 -0.87 -9.09
C ALA A 221 3.65 -1.19 -8.71
N LEU A 222 3.94 -1.42 -7.43
CA LEU A 222 5.29 -1.70 -6.96
C LEU A 222 5.82 -3.07 -7.45
N PRO A 223 5.07 -4.19 -7.35
CA PRO A 223 5.52 -5.45 -7.94
C PRO A 223 5.84 -5.34 -9.43
N PHE A 224 4.96 -4.67 -10.19
CA PHE A 224 5.17 -4.46 -11.62
C PHE A 224 6.42 -3.61 -11.88
N TYR A 225 6.52 -2.46 -11.20
CA TYR A 225 7.66 -1.55 -11.29
C TYR A 225 8.98 -2.26 -11.00
N SER A 226 9.05 -2.95 -9.85
CA SER A 226 10.25 -3.68 -9.43
C SER A 226 10.64 -4.75 -10.44
N PHE A 227 9.68 -5.52 -10.98
CA PHE A 227 9.98 -6.54 -11.98
C PHE A 227 10.53 -5.94 -13.28
N ILE A 228 9.88 -4.88 -13.79
CA ILE A 228 10.31 -4.22 -15.03
C ILE A 228 11.71 -3.63 -14.87
N LYS A 229 11.95 -2.92 -13.77
CA LYS A 229 13.26 -2.36 -13.43
C LYS A 229 14.33 -3.45 -13.32
N ASP A 230 14.02 -4.54 -12.63
CA ASP A 230 14.98 -5.62 -12.38
C ASP A 230 15.34 -6.43 -13.62
N THR A 231 14.43 -6.51 -14.59
CA THR A 231 14.55 -7.41 -15.73
C THR A 231 15.03 -6.70 -16.97
N PHE A 232 14.54 -5.48 -17.21
CA PHE A 232 14.71 -4.81 -18.50
C PHE A 232 15.49 -3.49 -18.43
N MET A 233 15.68 -2.91 -17.24
CA MET A 233 16.47 -1.68 -17.13
C MET A 233 17.96 -2.02 -17.20
N THR A 234 18.62 -1.54 -18.27
CA THR A 234 20.07 -1.63 -18.44
C THR A 234 20.67 -0.22 -18.39
N ASN A 235 21.78 -0.05 -17.67
CA ASN A 235 22.58 1.18 -17.63
C ASN A 235 21.86 2.46 -17.14
N GLY A 236 20.82 2.34 -16.30
CA GLY A 236 20.21 3.50 -15.65
C GLY A 236 19.27 4.33 -16.53
N SER A 237 19.01 3.92 -17.77
CA SER A 237 18.05 4.62 -18.65
C SER A 237 16.64 4.13 -18.38
N ASN A 238 15.70 5.07 -18.20
CA ASN A 238 14.27 4.77 -18.09
C ASN A 238 13.64 4.39 -19.44
N ASN A 239 14.38 4.46 -20.55
CA ASN A 239 13.89 4.04 -21.85
C ASN A 239 14.04 2.53 -22.01
N ILE A 240 13.02 1.80 -21.56
CA ILE A 240 13.03 0.34 -21.57
C ILE A 240 12.41 -0.19 -22.86
N ARG A 241 13.09 -1.14 -23.50
CA ARG A 241 12.55 -1.91 -24.63
C ARG A 241 12.24 -3.33 -24.19
N ILE A 242 10.96 -3.64 -24.05
CA ILE A 242 10.48 -4.99 -23.84
C ILE A 242 10.28 -5.64 -25.21
N PRO A 243 10.82 -6.84 -25.47
CA PRO A 243 10.73 -7.47 -26.78
C PRO A 243 9.32 -8.00 -27.06
N GLY A 244 8.77 -7.63 -28.22
CA GLY A 244 7.48 -8.11 -28.74
C GLY A 244 6.25 -7.49 -28.05
N LYS A 245 5.06 -8.04 -28.32
CA LYS A 245 3.79 -7.55 -27.75
C LYS A 245 3.61 -8.06 -26.32
N ILE A 246 3.03 -7.19 -25.49
CA ILE A 246 2.82 -7.39 -24.06
C ILE A 246 1.33 -7.59 -23.78
N LEU A 247 1.00 -8.59 -22.98
CA LEU A 247 -0.33 -8.74 -22.38
C LEU A 247 -0.24 -8.51 -20.87
N ILE A 248 -1.13 -7.69 -20.32
CA ILE A 248 -1.27 -7.49 -18.88
C ILE A 248 -2.67 -7.93 -18.48
N ALA A 249 -2.76 -9.01 -17.70
CA ALA A 249 -4.02 -9.52 -17.19
C ALA A 249 -4.22 -9.08 -15.74
N LEU A 250 -5.20 -8.20 -15.54
CA LEU A 250 -5.63 -7.67 -14.26
C LEU A 250 -6.80 -8.48 -13.70
N LYS A 251 -7.10 -8.30 -12.41
CA LYS A 251 -8.31 -8.88 -11.83
C LYS A 251 -9.53 -8.06 -12.23
N GLU A 252 -9.43 -6.75 -12.10
CA GLU A 252 -10.50 -5.81 -12.40
C GLU A 252 -9.89 -4.53 -12.97
N MET A 253 -10.03 -4.33 -14.29
CA MET A 253 -9.36 -3.25 -14.99
C MET A 253 -9.83 -1.88 -14.50
N SER A 254 -11.13 -1.72 -14.22
CA SER A 254 -11.74 -0.47 -13.73
C SER A 254 -11.09 0.06 -12.45
N LYS A 255 -10.47 -0.81 -11.64
CA LYS A 255 -9.81 -0.44 -10.38
C LYS A 255 -8.29 -0.42 -10.46
N GLN A 256 -7.69 -1.25 -11.31
CA GLN A 256 -6.25 -1.52 -11.28
C GLN A 256 -5.47 -0.92 -12.47
N VAL A 257 -6.15 -0.38 -13.48
CA VAL A 257 -5.49 0.13 -14.69
C VAL A 257 -4.49 1.25 -14.38
N ASN A 258 -4.81 2.13 -13.42
CA ASN A 258 -3.91 3.23 -13.03
C ASN A 258 -2.59 2.72 -12.43
N ASP A 259 -2.62 1.63 -11.66
CA ASP A 259 -1.41 0.99 -11.11
C ASP A 259 -0.41 0.66 -12.23
N ILE A 260 -0.91 0.20 -13.38
CA ILE A 260 -0.11 -0.18 -14.56
C ILE A 260 0.31 1.04 -15.36
N LEU A 261 -0.62 1.97 -15.63
CA LEU A 261 -0.35 3.14 -16.48
C LEU A 261 0.75 4.04 -15.92
N ILE A 262 0.83 4.19 -14.59
CA ILE A 262 1.91 4.92 -13.92
C ILE A 262 3.28 4.33 -14.29
N VAL A 263 3.40 3.00 -14.21
CA VAL A 263 4.65 2.29 -14.50
C VAL A 263 5.01 2.35 -15.99
N LEU A 264 4.03 2.13 -16.87
CA LEU A 264 4.25 2.21 -18.33
C LEU A 264 4.71 3.61 -18.75
N LYS A 265 4.07 4.66 -18.22
CA LYS A 265 4.42 6.05 -18.49
C LYS A 265 5.83 6.37 -18.01
N HIS A 266 6.21 5.92 -16.81
CA HIS A 266 7.53 6.15 -16.25
C HIS A 266 8.64 5.53 -17.12
N PHE A 267 8.45 4.28 -17.55
CA PHE A 267 9.42 3.57 -18.39
C PHE A 267 9.28 3.83 -19.90
N LYS A 268 8.42 4.78 -20.29
CA LYS A 268 8.15 5.14 -21.70
C LYS A 268 7.80 3.93 -22.58
N ILE A 269 7.12 2.95 -22.01
CA ILE A 269 6.66 1.77 -22.75
C ILE A 269 5.51 2.21 -23.66
N LYS A 270 5.61 1.90 -24.95
CA LYS A 270 4.61 2.32 -25.95
C LYS A 270 3.28 1.61 -25.71
N SER A 271 2.19 2.36 -25.71
CA SER A 271 0.84 1.81 -25.58
C SER A 271 0.47 0.88 -26.75
N SER A 272 1.03 1.09 -27.94
CA SER A 272 0.83 0.23 -29.12
C SER A 272 1.28 -1.21 -28.91
N ASP A 273 2.22 -1.42 -27.98
CA ASP A 273 2.84 -2.72 -27.73
C ASP A 273 2.15 -3.45 -26.57
N VAL A 274 1.21 -2.80 -25.88
CA VAL A 274 0.56 -3.30 -24.66
C VAL A 274 -0.93 -3.54 -24.88
N CYS A 275 -1.39 -4.74 -24.53
CA CYS A 275 -2.80 -5.06 -24.39
C CYS A 275 -3.10 -5.31 -22.90
N ILE A 276 -4.14 -4.66 -22.36
CA ILE A 276 -4.60 -4.85 -20.98
C ILE A 276 -5.98 -5.50 -21.03
N VAL A 277 -6.15 -6.56 -20.24
CA VAL A 277 -7.40 -7.32 -20.15
C VAL A 277 -7.72 -7.63 -18.69
N ASP A 278 -8.97 -7.95 -18.39
CA ASP A 278 -9.39 -8.49 -17.11
C ASP A 278 -10.30 -9.72 -17.26
N GLU A 279 -10.71 -10.27 -16.12
CA GLU A 279 -11.48 -11.51 -16.09
C GLU A 279 -12.88 -11.38 -16.67
N ASP A 280 -13.54 -10.25 -16.44
CA ASP A 280 -14.86 -9.97 -16.99
C ASP A 280 -14.80 -9.83 -18.52
N MET A 281 -13.82 -9.09 -19.05
CA MET A 281 -13.60 -8.96 -20.49
C MET A 281 -13.37 -10.32 -21.16
N ILE A 282 -12.49 -11.15 -20.61
CA ILE A 282 -12.18 -12.47 -21.17
C ILE A 282 -13.41 -13.38 -21.15
N SER A 283 -14.24 -13.31 -20.10
CA SER A 283 -15.47 -14.11 -20.01
C SER A 283 -16.51 -13.76 -21.09
N LYS A 284 -16.45 -12.54 -21.64
CA LYS A 284 -17.37 -12.03 -22.67
C LYS A 284 -16.87 -12.24 -24.10
N LEU A 285 -15.62 -12.67 -24.30
CA LEU A 285 -15.05 -12.88 -25.63
C LEU A 285 -15.75 -14.02 -26.37
N THR A 286 -16.11 -13.78 -27.63
CA THR A 286 -16.61 -14.84 -28.50
C THR A 286 -15.45 -15.71 -29.01
N LYS A 287 -15.77 -16.88 -29.58
CA LYS A 287 -14.74 -17.73 -30.22
C LYS A 287 -14.01 -17.02 -31.35
N ALA A 288 -14.69 -16.13 -32.08
CA ALA A 288 -14.08 -15.34 -33.15
C ALA A 288 -13.07 -14.33 -32.58
N ASP A 289 -13.43 -13.66 -31.48
CA ASP A 289 -12.52 -12.69 -30.83
C ASP A 289 -11.27 -13.36 -30.27
N LEU A 290 -11.41 -14.57 -29.70
CA LEU A 290 -10.28 -15.33 -29.17
C LEU A 290 -9.20 -15.59 -30.22
N VAL A 291 -9.57 -15.82 -31.49
CA VAL A 291 -8.59 -16.04 -32.56
C VAL A 291 -7.64 -14.84 -32.71
N ASN A 292 -8.12 -13.62 -32.46
CA ASN A 292 -7.33 -12.39 -32.50
C ASN A 292 -6.33 -12.25 -31.34
N TYR A 293 -6.26 -13.21 -30.42
CA TYR A 293 -5.27 -13.20 -29.34
C TYR A 293 -4.30 -14.37 -29.42
N HIS A 294 -4.56 -15.37 -30.28
CA HIS A 294 -3.81 -16.61 -30.32
C HIS A 294 -2.32 -16.38 -30.64
N GLN A 295 -1.44 -16.82 -29.73
CA GLN A 295 0.02 -16.77 -29.89
C GLN A 295 0.61 -15.39 -30.26
N MET A 296 -0.04 -14.30 -29.88
CA MET A 296 0.38 -12.94 -30.25
C MET A 296 1.38 -12.29 -29.30
N PHE A 297 1.47 -12.76 -28.06
CA PHE A 297 2.17 -12.05 -27.01
C PHE A 297 3.45 -12.77 -26.59
N SER A 298 4.55 -12.03 -26.55
CA SER A 298 5.84 -12.53 -26.11
C SER A 298 6.02 -12.44 -24.60
N GLN A 299 5.40 -11.44 -23.97
CA GLN A 299 5.49 -11.18 -22.54
C GLN A 299 4.09 -11.07 -21.97
N ILE A 300 3.79 -11.86 -20.94
CA ILE A 300 2.48 -11.83 -20.27
C ILE A 300 2.68 -11.59 -18.79
N PHE A 301 1.99 -10.60 -18.24
CA PHE A 301 2.02 -10.23 -16.83
C PHE A 301 0.67 -10.55 -16.19
N LEU A 302 0.65 -11.50 -15.25
CA LEU A 302 -0.56 -12.02 -14.61
C LEU A 302 -0.66 -11.54 -13.16
N PHE A 303 -1.59 -10.63 -12.89
CA PHE A 303 -1.96 -10.19 -11.54
C PHE A 303 -3.19 -10.93 -11.00
N ASN A 304 -3.92 -11.62 -11.87
CA ASN A 304 -4.98 -12.54 -11.51
C ASN A 304 -4.58 -13.96 -11.93
N CYS A 305 -4.52 -14.86 -10.94
CA CYS A 305 -4.09 -16.25 -11.12
C CYS A 305 -5.27 -17.22 -11.18
N SER A 306 -6.45 -16.78 -11.62
CA SER A 306 -7.60 -17.68 -11.81
C SER A 306 -7.30 -18.70 -12.92
N ASP A 307 -7.94 -19.87 -12.85
CA ASP A 307 -7.88 -20.90 -13.89
C ASP A 307 -8.16 -20.34 -15.28
N ASN A 308 -9.14 -19.44 -15.40
CA ASN A 308 -9.52 -18.85 -16.67
C ASN A 308 -8.40 -17.95 -17.22
N MET A 309 -7.82 -17.10 -16.36
CA MET A 309 -6.71 -16.22 -16.75
C MET A 309 -5.49 -17.01 -17.19
N ILE A 310 -5.11 -18.06 -16.46
CA ILE A 310 -3.93 -18.86 -16.79
C ILE A 310 -4.13 -19.59 -18.13
N ARG A 311 -5.33 -20.12 -18.38
CA ARG A 311 -5.65 -20.77 -19.67
C ARG A 311 -5.61 -19.78 -20.82
N PHE A 312 -6.19 -18.60 -20.63
CA PHE A 312 -6.16 -17.54 -21.63
C PHE A 312 -4.72 -17.09 -21.91
N ALA A 313 -3.94 -16.83 -20.87
CA ALA A 313 -2.54 -16.44 -20.98
C ALA A 313 -1.70 -17.45 -21.77
N ASP A 314 -1.87 -18.75 -21.48
CA ASP A 314 -1.17 -19.81 -22.22
C ASP A 314 -1.54 -19.80 -23.71
N PHE A 315 -2.84 -19.70 -24.03
CA PHE A 315 -3.35 -19.61 -25.39
C PHE A 315 -2.84 -18.37 -26.15
N CYS A 316 -2.73 -17.24 -25.45
CA CYS A 316 -2.27 -15.97 -26.02
C CYS A 316 -0.75 -15.90 -26.20
N SER A 317 0.00 -16.67 -25.43
CA SER A 317 1.46 -16.63 -25.45
C SER A 317 2.00 -17.26 -26.73
N SER A 318 2.89 -16.54 -27.42
CA SER A 318 3.62 -17.06 -28.56
C SER A 318 4.40 -18.34 -28.17
N SER A 319 4.30 -19.37 -29.01
CA SER A 319 4.73 -20.73 -28.66
C SER A 319 5.22 -21.44 -29.93
N PRO A 320 6.50 -21.33 -30.29
CA PRO A 320 7.03 -22.03 -31.46
C PRO A 320 7.26 -23.52 -31.18
N GLY A 321 6.96 -24.02 -29.96
CA GLY A 321 7.09 -25.43 -29.60
C GLY A 321 8.52 -25.93 -29.38
N LEU A 322 9.51 -25.02 -29.39
CA LEU A 322 10.93 -25.34 -29.25
C LEU A 322 11.49 -24.85 -27.92
N GLU A 323 12.10 -25.75 -27.15
CA GLU A 323 12.69 -25.44 -25.84
C GLU A 323 13.81 -24.38 -25.92
N SER A 324 14.54 -24.33 -27.03
CA SER A 324 15.58 -23.33 -27.30
C SER A 324 15.06 -21.88 -27.33
N THR A 325 13.74 -21.69 -27.47
CA THR A 325 13.11 -20.36 -27.54
C THR A 325 12.53 -19.88 -26.20
N LYS A 326 12.61 -20.72 -25.16
CA LYS A 326 12.01 -20.50 -23.83
C LYS A 326 12.36 -19.14 -23.21
N SER A 327 13.58 -18.65 -23.43
CA SER A 327 14.04 -17.36 -22.89
C SER A 327 13.33 -16.13 -23.50
N ARG A 328 12.64 -16.29 -24.63
CA ARG A 328 11.97 -15.20 -25.36
C ARG A 328 10.51 -15.01 -24.96
N TYR A 329 9.89 -16.04 -24.38
CA TYR A 329 8.46 -16.07 -24.08
C TYR A 329 8.25 -16.25 -22.58
N ASN A 330 7.89 -15.17 -21.90
CA ASN A 330 7.74 -15.18 -20.44
C ASN A 330 6.29 -14.97 -20.04
N ILE A 331 5.82 -15.83 -19.15
CA ILE A 331 4.58 -15.64 -18.40
C ILE A 331 5.00 -15.35 -16.96
N VAL A 332 4.84 -14.09 -16.56
CA VAL A 332 5.22 -13.58 -15.25
C VAL A 332 3.99 -13.58 -14.35
N ILE A 333 4.10 -14.21 -13.20
CA ILE A 333 3.00 -14.43 -12.25
C ILE A 333 3.29 -13.61 -10.99
N PHE A 334 2.36 -12.73 -10.64
CA PHE A 334 2.40 -11.90 -9.43
C PHE A 334 1.43 -12.46 -8.38
N ASP A 335 1.80 -13.58 -7.76
CA ASP A 335 0.98 -14.33 -6.80
C ASP A 335 1.42 -14.14 -5.34
N GLN A 336 2.12 -13.04 -5.03
CA GLN A 336 2.73 -12.79 -3.72
C GLN A 336 1.77 -12.91 -2.52
N ASN A 337 0.47 -12.70 -2.75
CA ASN A 337 -0.56 -12.79 -1.70
C ASN A 337 -1.37 -14.10 -1.71
N ASP A 338 -1.23 -14.93 -2.75
CA ASP A 338 -1.85 -16.26 -2.83
C ASP A 338 -1.04 -17.23 -3.72
N PRO A 339 0.14 -17.68 -3.27
CA PRO A 339 1.08 -18.46 -4.10
C PRO A 339 0.64 -19.90 -4.36
N GLU A 340 -0.35 -20.43 -3.62
CA GLU A 340 -0.89 -21.77 -3.84
C GLU A 340 -1.88 -21.83 -5.01
N SER A 341 -2.52 -20.71 -5.37
CA SER A 341 -3.41 -20.63 -6.53
C SER A 341 -2.68 -21.12 -7.79
N SER A 342 -1.51 -20.55 -8.08
CA SER A 342 -0.67 -20.88 -9.24
C SER A 342 -0.04 -22.28 -9.15
N ALA A 343 0.32 -22.76 -7.95
CA ALA A 343 0.96 -24.07 -7.73
C ALA A 343 0.03 -25.26 -8.01
N LYS A 344 -1.30 -25.06 -7.95
CA LYS A 344 -2.30 -26.09 -8.25
C LYS A 344 -2.41 -26.38 -9.75
N HIS A 345 -1.87 -25.53 -10.62
CA HIS A 345 -1.97 -25.72 -12.07
C HIS A 345 -0.90 -26.66 -12.61
N ARG A 346 -1.18 -27.97 -12.59
CA ARG A 346 -0.38 -29.00 -13.27
C ARG A 346 -0.08 -28.67 -14.74
N ARG A 347 -0.91 -27.85 -15.40
CA ARG A 347 -0.68 -27.36 -16.77
C ARG A 347 0.60 -26.54 -16.91
N LEU A 348 0.93 -25.69 -15.93
CA LEU A 348 2.14 -24.87 -16.00
C LEU A 348 3.40 -25.74 -16.06
N SER A 349 3.40 -26.88 -15.37
CA SER A 349 4.52 -27.83 -15.41
C SER A 349 4.60 -28.66 -16.71
N SER A 350 3.54 -28.71 -17.53
CA SER A 350 3.54 -29.47 -18.78
C SER A 350 4.06 -28.69 -19.99
N ILE A 351 4.17 -27.36 -19.90
CA ILE A 351 4.57 -26.49 -21.00
C ILE A 351 6.08 -26.30 -20.97
N LYS A 352 6.78 -26.68 -22.05
CA LYS A 352 8.26 -26.72 -22.10
C LYS A 352 8.90 -25.54 -22.82
N ASP A 353 8.19 -24.90 -23.73
CA ASP A 353 8.70 -23.85 -24.62
C ASP A 353 8.49 -22.43 -24.10
N LYS A 354 7.89 -22.28 -22.90
CA LYS A 354 7.63 -21.00 -22.23
C LYS A 354 8.31 -20.96 -20.88
N ASN A 355 8.73 -19.76 -20.48
CA ASN A 355 9.31 -19.53 -19.17
C ASN A 355 8.27 -18.96 -18.22
N PHE A 356 8.04 -19.65 -17.10
CA PHE A 356 7.13 -19.19 -16.05
C PHE A 356 7.94 -18.57 -14.92
N VAL A 357 7.80 -17.26 -14.76
CA VAL A 357 8.55 -16.50 -13.76
C VAL A 357 7.60 -16.07 -12.67
N ARG A 358 7.83 -16.51 -11.43
CA ARG A 358 7.08 -16.00 -10.27
C ARG A 358 7.83 -14.84 -9.65
N PHE A 359 7.14 -13.72 -9.49
CA PHE A 359 7.74 -12.54 -8.87
C PHE A 359 7.12 -12.27 -7.50
N LYS A 360 7.99 -12.06 -6.51
CA LYS A 360 7.62 -11.67 -5.15
C LYS A 360 8.50 -10.50 -4.71
N LEU A 361 7.88 -9.51 -4.09
CA LEU A 361 8.61 -8.42 -3.45
C LEU A 361 9.47 -8.93 -2.29
N SER A 362 10.57 -8.24 -2.06
CA SER A 362 11.58 -8.55 -1.06
C SER A 362 12.11 -7.27 -0.42
N TYR A 363 12.98 -7.39 0.58
CA TYR A 363 13.53 -6.21 1.27
C TYR A 363 14.18 -5.18 0.32
N LYS A 364 14.90 -5.64 -0.72
CA LYS A 364 15.55 -4.73 -1.69
C LYS A 364 14.58 -3.78 -2.38
N ASP A 365 13.30 -4.15 -2.46
CA ASP A 365 12.28 -3.37 -3.15
C ASP A 365 11.84 -2.12 -2.37
N LYS A 366 12.37 -1.91 -1.15
CA LYS A 366 12.20 -0.65 -0.41
C LYS A 366 12.65 0.57 -1.22
N LEU A 367 13.82 0.48 -1.88
CA LEU A 367 14.31 1.59 -2.72
C LEU A 367 13.42 1.84 -3.93
N ASN A 368 12.81 0.78 -4.47
CA ASN A 368 11.86 0.91 -5.57
C ASN A 368 10.53 1.54 -5.08
N ALA A 369 10.15 1.32 -3.82
CA ALA A 369 9.00 1.98 -3.21
C ALA A 369 9.26 3.49 -3.01
N GLU A 370 10.44 3.86 -2.52
CA GLU A 370 10.88 5.26 -2.42
C GLU A 370 10.84 5.96 -3.78
N GLU A 371 11.40 5.33 -4.81
CA GLU A 371 11.39 5.87 -6.17
C GLU A 371 9.97 6.00 -6.74
N LEU A 372 9.11 5.00 -6.55
CA LEU A 372 7.73 5.05 -7.02
C LEU A 372 6.91 6.17 -6.35
N LEU A 373 7.10 6.41 -5.05
CA LEU A 373 6.49 7.56 -4.37
C LEU A 373 6.99 8.89 -4.93
N ASN A 374 8.28 8.99 -5.27
CA ASN A 374 8.84 10.18 -5.91
C ASN A 374 8.30 10.39 -7.33
N ILE A 375 8.03 9.32 -8.07
CA ILE A 375 7.38 9.38 -9.39
C ILE A 375 5.95 9.94 -9.24
N ILE A 376 5.16 9.40 -8.31
CA ILE A 376 3.78 9.88 -8.06
C ILE A 376 3.80 11.34 -7.59
N SER A 377 4.74 11.69 -6.70
CA SER A 377 4.96 13.07 -6.26
C SER A 377 5.22 14.01 -7.45
N SER A 378 6.12 13.63 -8.35
CA SER A 378 6.46 14.42 -9.54
C SER A 378 5.27 14.60 -10.49
N MET A 379 4.42 13.57 -10.62
CA MET A 379 3.17 13.67 -11.38
C MET A 379 2.18 14.65 -10.75
N ASN A 380 2.12 14.70 -9.41
CA ASN A 380 1.24 15.62 -8.68
C ASN A 380 1.69 17.08 -8.79
N THR A 381 2.99 17.36 -8.81
CA THR A 381 3.51 18.73 -9.01
C THR A 381 3.31 19.22 -10.44
N LEU A 382 3.58 18.39 -11.45
CA LEU A 382 3.40 18.77 -12.87
C LEU A 382 1.95 19.15 -13.19
N ASN A 383 0.98 18.42 -12.64
CA ASN A 383 -0.44 18.71 -12.86
C ASN A 383 -0.94 19.94 -12.08
N SER A 384 -0.24 20.34 -11.02
CA SER A 384 -0.62 21.52 -10.23
C SER A 384 -0.17 22.85 -10.87
N MET A 385 0.76 22.80 -11.83
CA MET A 385 1.23 23.99 -12.57
C MET A 385 0.33 24.34 -13.77
N VAL A 386 -0.63 23.48 -14.11
CA VAL A 386 -1.68 23.79 -15.09
C VAL A 386 -2.80 24.50 -14.33
N VAL A 387 -2.88 25.82 -14.49
CA VAL A 387 -3.92 26.68 -13.89
C VAL A 387 -5.31 26.09 -14.21
N PRO A 388 -6.19 25.84 -13.21
CA PRO A 388 -7.57 25.50 -13.49
C PRO A 388 -8.33 26.78 -13.85
N GLU A 389 -8.69 26.93 -15.13
CA GLU A 389 -9.89 27.67 -15.47
C GLU A 389 -11.11 26.96 -14.86
N ALA A 390 -12.08 27.79 -14.46
CA ALA A 390 -13.09 27.50 -13.47
C ALA A 390 -14.14 26.45 -13.85
N ASP A 391 -14.78 25.96 -12.79
CA ASP A 391 -16.11 25.37 -12.67
C ASP A 391 -16.38 23.89 -12.98
N LEU A 392 -16.63 23.19 -11.87
CA LEU A 392 -17.77 22.29 -11.63
C LEU A 392 -18.11 21.26 -12.72
N SER A 393 -17.42 20.13 -12.69
CA SER A 393 -18.07 18.81 -12.64
C SER A 393 -17.03 17.70 -12.53
N ARG A 394 -17.26 16.78 -11.59
CA ARG A 394 -16.59 15.48 -11.53
C ARG A 394 -16.77 14.83 -12.91
N PRO A 395 -15.71 14.36 -13.59
CA PRO A 395 -15.91 13.66 -14.86
C PRO A 395 -16.64 12.36 -14.57
N SER A 396 -17.92 12.33 -14.90
CA SER A 396 -18.68 11.11 -15.09
C SER A 396 -18.04 10.33 -16.23
N ILE A 397 -17.86 9.04 -16.01
CA ILE A 397 -17.49 8.07 -17.05
C ILE A 397 -18.53 8.20 -18.17
N VAL A 398 -18.13 8.83 -19.28
CA VAL A 398 -18.84 8.72 -20.54
C VAL A 398 -18.05 7.75 -21.40
N SER A 399 -18.75 6.68 -21.74
CA SER A 399 -18.50 5.68 -22.78
C SER A 399 -17.36 6.00 -23.73
N MET A 400 -16.32 5.14 -23.74
CA MET A 400 -15.54 4.96 -24.96
C MET A 400 -16.42 4.20 -25.95
N ASP A 401 -17.18 4.96 -26.74
CA ASP A 401 -17.82 4.42 -27.92
C ASP A 401 -16.75 3.91 -28.88
N SER A 402 -17.03 2.71 -29.37
CA SER A 402 -16.20 1.93 -30.25
C SER A 402 -16.32 2.49 -31.66
N GLU A 403 -15.26 3.10 -32.17
CA GLU A 403 -15.12 3.29 -33.61
C GLU A 403 -13.99 2.40 -34.14
N SER A 404 -14.45 1.35 -34.82
CA SER A 404 -13.69 0.53 -35.75
C SER A 404 -13.08 1.41 -36.83
N SER A 405 -11.77 1.28 -37.07
CA SER A 405 -11.22 1.69 -38.36
C SER A 405 -10.20 0.67 -38.86
N THR A 406 -10.68 -0.11 -39.82
CA THR A 406 -9.94 -0.89 -40.79
C THR A 406 -8.95 -0.03 -41.58
N ILE A 407 -7.84 -0.68 -41.94
CA ILE A 407 -6.73 -0.23 -42.78
C ILE A 407 -7.22 0.01 -44.23
N SER A 408 -6.83 1.13 -44.87
CA SER A 408 -6.12 1.15 -46.18
C SER A 408 -5.78 2.57 -46.70
N SER A 409 -4.49 2.74 -47.00
CA SER A 409 -3.81 3.36 -48.15
C SER A 409 -4.32 4.64 -48.86
N ALA A 410 -3.39 5.61 -48.87
CA ALA A 410 -2.87 6.40 -50.01
C ALA A 410 -3.70 7.51 -50.70
N ASP A 411 -2.97 8.59 -50.98
CA ASP A 411 -3.11 9.65 -51.98
C ASP A 411 -4.02 10.88 -51.76
N SER A 412 -3.33 11.96 -51.37
CA SER A 412 -3.21 13.22 -52.12
C SER A 412 -4.26 14.35 -51.99
N LEU A 413 -3.68 15.57 -51.94
CA LEU A 413 -4.20 16.89 -52.35
C LEU A 413 -5.06 17.74 -51.37
N ARG A 414 -4.41 18.85 -50.96
CA ARG A 414 -4.89 20.24 -50.81
C ARG A 414 -6.40 20.48 -50.99
N SER A 415 -7.00 21.18 -50.02
CA SER A 415 -7.39 22.61 -50.18
C SER A 415 -8.07 23.18 -48.93
N ASN A 416 -7.87 24.49 -48.76
CA ASN A 416 -8.52 25.39 -47.82
C ASN A 416 -10.06 25.33 -47.91
N ILE A 417 -10.76 25.67 -46.82
CA ILE A 417 -11.63 26.85 -46.69
C ILE A 417 -12.37 26.81 -45.35
N SER A 418 -12.31 27.96 -44.69
CA SER A 418 -13.04 28.41 -43.50
C SER A 418 -14.56 28.33 -43.68
N ASN A 419 -15.31 28.10 -42.59
CA ASN A 419 -16.41 29.00 -42.22
C ASN A 419 -16.96 28.70 -40.81
N SER A 420 -17.04 29.78 -40.06
CA SER A 420 -17.79 30.00 -38.83
C SER A 420 -19.29 29.84 -39.02
N THR A 421 -20.01 29.41 -37.98
CA THR A 421 -21.27 30.06 -37.57
C THR A 421 -21.63 29.68 -36.14
N ALA A 422 -21.90 30.71 -35.35
CA ALA A 422 -22.38 30.68 -33.99
C ALA A 422 -23.90 30.54 -33.94
N ALA A 423 -24.43 29.88 -32.91
CA ALA A 423 -25.81 29.97 -32.43
C ALA A 423 -25.84 29.44 -30.98
N SER A 424 -25.71 30.31 -29.97
CA SER A 424 -26.80 30.91 -29.17
C SER A 424 -27.46 29.97 -28.15
N LEU A 425 -27.14 30.22 -26.87
CA LEU A 425 -27.81 29.76 -25.64
C LEU A 425 -29.23 30.32 -25.50
N PRO A 426 -30.10 29.64 -24.71
CA PRO A 426 -31.14 30.30 -23.92
C PRO A 426 -30.83 30.26 -22.40
N GLN A 427 -30.75 31.45 -21.80
CA GLN A 427 -30.88 31.70 -20.36
C GLN A 427 -32.33 31.54 -19.90
N ILE A 428 -32.60 30.80 -18.81
CA ILE A 428 -33.83 30.99 -18.00
C ILE A 428 -33.53 30.74 -16.50
N TYR A 429 -33.54 31.85 -15.75
CA TYR A 429 -34.01 32.13 -14.38
C TYR A 429 -33.63 31.27 -13.16
N SER A 430 -32.92 31.93 -12.24
CA SER A 430 -32.83 31.60 -10.80
C SER A 430 -33.93 32.29 -9.99
N PRO A 431 -34.41 31.69 -8.89
CA PRO A 431 -34.97 32.42 -7.76
C PRO A 431 -33.97 32.48 -6.60
N SER A 432 -33.73 33.70 -6.14
CA SER A 432 -32.96 34.08 -4.97
C SER A 432 -33.69 33.73 -3.67
N GLY A 433 -32.94 33.19 -2.70
CA GLY A 433 -33.38 32.95 -1.33
C GLY A 433 -32.17 33.06 -0.39
N THR A 434 -31.87 34.28 0.03
CA THR A 434 -30.79 34.67 0.92
C THR A 434 -31.03 34.18 2.35
N LYS A 435 -30.14 33.32 2.87
CA LYS A 435 -29.82 33.26 4.31
C LYS A 435 -28.32 33.23 4.49
N SER A 436 -27.80 34.36 4.95
CA SER A 436 -26.41 34.65 5.24
C SER A 436 -25.89 33.74 6.36
N ALA A 437 -24.92 32.88 6.02
CA ALA A 437 -24.04 32.25 6.99
C ALA A 437 -22.60 32.58 6.56
N SER A 438 -21.90 33.30 7.43
CA SER A 438 -20.51 33.75 7.25
C SER A 438 -19.58 32.55 7.03
N HIS A 439 -19.21 32.30 5.78
CA HIS A 439 -18.12 31.40 5.44
C HIS A 439 -16.80 32.07 5.83
N HIS A 440 -16.25 31.64 6.97
CA HIS A 440 -14.81 31.74 7.21
C HIS A 440 -14.08 31.19 5.99
N MET A 441 -13.22 32.01 5.38
CA MET A 441 -12.33 31.60 4.30
C MET A 441 -11.47 30.44 4.80
N LYS A 442 -11.83 29.22 4.40
CA LYS A 442 -10.93 28.07 4.49
C LYS A 442 -9.82 28.35 3.49
N SER A 443 -8.62 28.59 4.02
CA SER A 443 -7.37 28.55 3.28
C SER A 443 -7.39 27.35 2.33
N ASN A 444 -7.06 27.58 1.05
CA ASN A 444 -6.91 26.55 0.02
C ASN A 444 -6.00 25.41 0.52
N SER A 445 -6.60 24.36 1.08
CA SER A 445 -5.91 23.09 1.28
C SER A 445 -5.66 22.52 -0.11
N SER A 446 -4.39 22.35 -0.49
CA SER A 446 -4.05 21.66 -1.73
C SER A 446 -4.79 20.31 -1.74
N SER A 447 -5.72 20.12 -2.68
CA SER A 447 -6.47 18.88 -2.76
C SER A 447 -5.49 17.79 -3.19
N HIS A 448 -5.06 16.95 -2.26
CA HIS A 448 -4.26 15.77 -2.59
C HIS A 448 -5.08 14.87 -3.53
N ARG A 449 -4.53 14.54 -4.70
CA ARG A 449 -5.15 13.60 -5.65
C ARG A 449 -4.64 12.19 -5.36
N SER A 450 -5.56 11.24 -5.31
CA SER A 450 -5.22 9.81 -5.27
C SER A 450 -5.33 9.24 -6.67
N TRP A 451 -4.28 8.55 -7.13
CA TRP A 451 -4.26 7.88 -8.43
C TRP A 451 -4.75 6.44 -8.34
N LEU A 452 -4.48 5.78 -7.21
CA LEU A 452 -4.76 4.36 -7.03
C LEU A 452 -6.15 4.17 -6.43
N TRP A 453 -6.88 3.20 -6.96
CA TRP A 453 -8.22 2.89 -6.50
C TRP A 453 -8.21 2.25 -5.11
N TYR A 454 -9.12 2.72 -4.28
CA TYR A 454 -9.58 2.08 -3.05
C TYR A 454 -11.11 2.14 -3.03
N ASP A 455 -11.77 1.15 -2.43
CA ASP A 455 -13.22 1.02 -2.49
C ASP A 455 -13.90 1.93 -1.46
N THR A 456 -13.39 1.96 -0.23
CA THR A 456 -14.01 2.71 0.87
C THR A 456 -13.01 2.98 1.99
N ASP A 457 -13.23 4.06 2.73
CA ASP A 457 -12.55 4.36 3.98
C ASP A 457 -13.47 4.14 5.17
N PHE A 458 -12.92 3.54 6.22
CA PHE A 458 -13.57 3.43 7.51
C PHE A 458 -12.67 3.97 8.62
N GLU A 459 -13.30 4.48 9.66
CA GLU A 459 -12.65 4.74 10.94
C GLU A 459 -12.63 3.44 11.75
N LEU A 460 -11.47 3.13 12.34
CA LEU A 460 -11.38 2.07 13.33
C LEU A 460 -11.97 2.58 14.64
N TYR A 461 -13.11 2.02 15.03
CA TYR A 461 -13.76 2.34 16.30
C TYR A 461 -13.51 1.22 17.31
N HIS A 462 -13.37 1.58 18.59
CA HIS A 462 -13.39 0.63 19.70
C HIS A 462 -14.84 0.56 20.17
N SER A 463 -15.60 -0.40 19.64
CA SER A 463 -16.92 -0.69 20.21
C SER A 463 -16.72 -1.74 21.29
N GLU A 464 -17.03 -1.41 22.54
CA GLU A 464 -17.47 -2.43 23.49
C GLU A 464 -18.70 -3.13 22.88
N ASP A 465 -18.89 -4.40 23.23
CA ASP A 465 -19.99 -5.26 22.78
C ASP A 465 -21.35 -4.62 23.12
N ASP A 466 -21.82 -3.69 22.29
CA ASP A 466 -23.16 -3.15 22.39
C ASP A 466 -24.09 -4.14 21.69
N ASP A 467 -24.53 -5.14 22.46
CA ASP A 467 -25.64 -6.04 22.13
C ASP A 467 -27.01 -5.31 22.21
N SER A 468 -27.04 -3.98 22.20
CA SER A 468 -28.28 -3.22 22.02
C SER A 468 -28.68 -3.21 20.54
N ASP A 469 -29.34 -4.30 20.14
CA ASP A 469 -30.34 -4.26 19.07
C ASP A 469 -31.50 -3.35 19.54
N ASP A 470 -31.33 -2.02 19.52
CA ASP A 470 -32.47 -1.12 19.66
C ASP A 470 -32.40 0.10 18.73
N PHE A 471 -33.58 0.47 18.28
CA PHE A 471 -33.88 1.25 17.09
C PHE A 471 -33.45 2.71 17.21
N GLY A 472 -32.64 3.17 16.25
CA GLY A 472 -32.31 4.59 16.09
C GLY A 472 -31.88 4.89 14.66
N ASP A 473 -32.87 5.03 13.77
CA ASP A 473 -32.69 5.66 12.46
C ASP A 473 -32.34 7.14 12.64
N ASP A 474 -31.06 7.44 12.83
CA ASP A 474 -30.55 8.79 12.59
C ASP A 474 -29.39 8.74 11.58
N TYR A 475 -29.60 9.43 10.46
CA TYR A 475 -28.85 9.33 9.20
C TYR A 475 -27.44 9.95 9.25
N SER A 476 -26.85 10.11 10.44
CA SER A 476 -25.43 10.43 10.62
C SER A 476 -24.57 9.16 10.74
N ARG A 477 -24.89 8.15 9.91
CA ARG A 477 -24.22 6.84 9.79
C ARG A 477 -22.70 6.97 9.95
N SER A 478 -22.23 6.53 11.11
CA SER A 478 -20.83 6.38 11.45
C SER A 478 -20.15 5.55 10.36
N HIS A 479 -19.17 6.14 9.65
CA HIS A 479 -18.30 5.42 8.73
C HIS A 479 -17.28 4.58 9.52
N SER A 480 -17.74 3.85 10.52
CA SER A 480 -16.93 3.04 11.42
C SER A 480 -17.17 1.56 11.18
N HIS A 481 -16.11 0.76 11.31
CA HIS A 481 -16.17 -0.68 11.19
C HIS A 481 -15.78 -1.37 12.50
N SER A 482 -16.70 -2.14 13.06
CA SER A 482 -16.49 -3.05 14.19
C SER A 482 -15.73 -4.31 13.77
N ILE A 483 -15.14 -5.02 14.73
CA ILE A 483 -14.53 -6.35 14.51
C ILE A 483 -15.54 -7.33 13.93
N LYS A 484 -16.82 -7.27 14.36
CA LYS A 484 -17.89 -8.15 13.86
C LYS A 484 -18.07 -7.97 12.35
N GLN A 485 -18.04 -6.72 11.87
CA GLN A 485 -18.10 -6.39 10.43
C GLN A 485 -16.83 -6.84 9.69
N MET A 486 -15.63 -6.59 10.24
CA MET A 486 -14.37 -7.07 9.63
C MET A 486 -14.38 -8.61 9.49
N ASN A 487 -14.84 -9.32 10.52
CA ASN A 487 -14.96 -10.78 10.50
C ASN A 487 -15.99 -11.28 9.46
N ARG A 488 -17.07 -10.52 9.18
CA ARG A 488 -17.99 -10.84 8.08
C ARG A 488 -17.28 -10.69 6.73
N LEU A 489 -16.50 -9.63 6.53
CA LEU A 489 -15.74 -9.41 5.30
C LEU A 489 -14.70 -10.52 5.05
N ILE A 490 -13.95 -10.92 6.07
CA ILE A 490 -12.98 -12.04 6.01
C ILE A 490 -13.63 -13.35 5.53
N ARG A 491 -14.89 -13.60 5.93
CA ARG A 491 -15.66 -14.78 5.50
C ARG A 491 -16.24 -14.63 4.11
N SER A 492 -16.68 -13.43 3.74
CA SER A 492 -17.29 -13.16 2.45
C SER A 492 -16.34 -13.38 1.27
N GLY A 493 -15.02 -13.21 1.49
CA GLY A 493 -14.00 -13.35 0.45
C GLY A 493 -14.11 -12.34 -0.69
N ARG A 494 -14.97 -11.32 -0.57
CA ARG A 494 -15.14 -10.28 -1.58
C ARG A 494 -13.88 -9.40 -1.63
N PRO A 495 -13.38 -9.08 -2.83
CA PRO A 495 -12.28 -8.14 -2.97
C PRO A 495 -12.76 -6.76 -2.52
N SER A 496 -12.06 -6.19 -1.55
CA SER A 496 -12.34 -4.84 -1.07
C SER A 496 -11.02 -4.23 -0.57
N ARG A 497 -10.47 -3.28 -1.33
CA ARG A 497 -9.36 -2.40 -0.92
C ARG A 497 -9.92 -1.35 0.02
N ILE A 498 -9.78 -1.59 1.31
CA ILE A 498 -10.34 -0.73 2.35
C ILE A 498 -9.23 0.01 3.09
N GLY A 499 -9.37 1.33 3.21
CA GLY A 499 -8.54 2.16 4.07
C GLY A 499 -9.13 2.23 5.47
N TYR A 500 -8.38 1.80 6.47
CA TYR A 500 -8.75 1.97 7.87
C TYR A 500 -7.96 3.12 8.47
N THR A 501 -8.64 4.20 8.80
CA THR A 501 -8.02 5.35 9.47
C THR A 501 -8.14 5.19 10.98
N ASN A 502 -7.01 5.39 11.66
CA ASN A 502 -6.97 5.44 13.11
C ASN A 502 -7.04 6.89 13.55
N LYS A 503 -8.26 7.39 13.73
CA LYS A 503 -8.48 8.68 14.39
C LYS A 503 -8.38 8.45 15.90
N ALA A 504 -7.87 9.44 16.62
CA ALA A 504 -8.01 9.44 18.07
C ALA A 504 -9.51 9.27 18.36
N SER A 505 -9.86 8.22 19.10
CA SER A 505 -11.22 7.97 19.56
C SER A 505 -11.77 9.27 20.12
N LYS A 506 -12.99 9.63 19.70
CA LYS A 506 -13.75 10.69 20.39
C LYS A 506 -13.82 10.26 21.85
N TYR A 507 -13.44 11.16 22.76
CA TYR A 507 -13.39 10.98 24.20
C TYR A 507 -14.43 9.96 24.69
N VAL A 508 -14.00 8.73 24.95
CA VAL A 508 -14.77 7.84 25.81
C VAL A 508 -14.26 8.17 27.20
N ASN A 509 -15.11 8.74 28.05
CA ASN A 509 -14.80 8.97 29.46
C ASN A 509 -14.71 7.59 30.14
N LEU A 510 -13.56 6.94 29.98
CA LEU A 510 -13.19 5.78 30.77
C LEU A 510 -12.74 6.31 32.13
N ASN A 511 -13.66 6.31 33.10
CA ASN A 511 -13.35 6.48 34.52
C ASN A 511 -12.63 5.23 35.05
N SER A 512 -11.48 4.86 34.47
CA SER A 512 -10.67 3.74 34.93
C SER A 512 -9.37 4.26 35.53
N PHE A 513 -9.25 4.12 36.85
CA PHE A 513 -7.99 4.29 37.56
C PHE A 513 -7.08 3.10 37.22
N VAL A 514 -5.96 3.37 36.57
CA VAL A 514 -4.86 2.40 36.41
C VAL A 514 -3.94 2.58 37.61
N PHE A 515 -3.94 1.62 38.53
CA PHE A 515 -2.93 1.55 39.59
C PHE A 515 -1.67 0.90 39.01
N PHE A 516 -0.55 1.61 39.10
CA PHE A 516 0.80 1.12 38.75
C PHE A 516 1.47 0.44 39.94
#